data_AF-A0A7Y2U6J1-F1
#
_entry.id   AF-A0A7Y2U6J1-F1
#
_cell.length_a   1.000
_cell.length_b   1.000
_cell.length_c   1.000
_cell.angle_alpha   90.00
_cell.angle_beta   90.00
_cell.angle_gamma   90.00
#
_symmetry.space_group_name_H-M   'P 1'
#
loop_
_entity.id
_entity.type
_entity.pdbx_description
1 polymer ?
#
loop_
_entity_poly.entity_id
_entity_poly.type
_entity_poly.pdbx_seq_one_letter_code
_entity_poly.pdbx_strand_id
1 'polypeptide(L)'
;MRELLYRHAIREALDEELTRDEKVVIMGEEVAQYNGAYKVTEGLWDKWGCKRIVDTPISEAGFIGMGIGASMLGIRPVMELMFWSFHSVAFDQLVNNAACVRYMSGGLCN
;
A
#
# COMPACT_ATOMS: atom_id res chain seq x y z
N MET A 1 7.52 -28.78 3.90
CA MET A 1 6.96 -27.41 3.76
C MET A 1 8.00 -26.45 4.31
N ARG A 2 8.25 -25.30 3.70
CA ARG A 2 9.23 -24.32 4.20
C ARG A 2 8.64 -23.59 5.41
N GLU A 3 9.40 -23.44 6.50
CA GLU A 3 9.00 -22.65 7.67
C GLU A 3 9.49 -21.21 7.56
N LEU A 4 8.61 -20.23 7.83
CA LEU A 4 8.88 -18.81 7.70
C LEU A 4 8.25 -18.01 8.82
N LEU A 5 8.89 -16.89 9.18
CA LEU A 5 8.23 -15.85 9.97
C LEU A 5 7.12 -15.20 9.13
N TYR A 6 6.02 -14.82 9.78
CA TYR A 6 4.87 -14.20 9.12
C TYR A 6 5.26 -12.96 8.29
N ARG A 7 6.12 -12.09 8.83
CA ARG A 7 6.64 -10.92 8.12
C ARG A 7 7.43 -11.29 6.86
N HIS A 8 8.15 -12.42 6.85
CA HIS A 8 8.89 -12.87 5.67
C HIS A 8 7.94 -13.42 4.61
N ALA A 9 6.86 -14.10 5.01
CA ALA A 9 5.84 -14.57 4.08
C ALA A 9 5.12 -13.39 3.40
N ILE A 10 4.77 -12.33 4.17
CA ILE A 10 4.20 -11.10 3.58
C ILE A 10 5.21 -10.43 2.63
N ARG A 11 6.48 -10.30 3.05
CA ARG A 11 7.52 -9.73 2.19
C ARG A 11 7.67 -10.48 0.88
N GLU A 12 7.71 -11.81 0.93
CA GLU A 12 7.83 -12.65 -0.26
C GLU A 12 6.63 -12.43 -1.20
N ALA A 13 5.40 -12.39 -0.67
CA ALA A 13 4.21 -12.09 -1.47
C ALA A 13 4.24 -10.68 -2.10
N LEU A 14 4.71 -9.67 -1.36
CA LEU A 14 4.87 -8.30 -1.89
C LEU A 14 5.90 -8.27 -3.02
N ASP A 15 7.05 -8.95 -2.85
CA ASP A 15 8.11 -9.01 -3.85
C ASP A 15 7.68 -9.76 -5.12
N GLU A 16 6.91 -10.84 -4.95
CA GLU A 16 6.31 -11.60 -6.05
C GLU A 16 5.35 -10.72 -6.87
N GLU A 17 4.43 -9.99 -6.23
CA GLU A 17 3.50 -9.13 -6.95
C GLU A 17 4.18 -7.89 -7.57
N LEU A 18 5.20 -7.34 -6.91
CA LEU A 18 6.03 -6.27 -7.49
C LEU A 18 6.77 -6.72 -8.76
N THR A 19 7.19 -7.99 -8.79
CA THR A 19 7.81 -8.63 -9.98
C THR A 19 6.79 -8.89 -11.08
N ARG A 20 5.59 -9.32 -10.70
CA ARG A 20 4.54 -9.74 -11.62
C ARG A 20 3.87 -8.58 -12.36
N ASP A 21 3.68 -7.44 -11.69
CA ASP A 21 2.92 -6.31 -12.23
C ASP A 21 3.61 -4.98 -11.93
N GLU A 22 4.03 -4.27 -12.97
CA GLU A 22 4.67 -2.96 -12.89
C GLU A 22 3.78 -1.88 -12.25
N LYS A 23 2.45 -2.11 -12.23
CA LYS A 23 1.48 -1.20 -11.63
C LYS A 23 1.39 -1.34 -10.11
N VAL A 24 1.94 -2.40 -9.52
CA VAL A 24 1.93 -2.59 -8.06
C VAL A 24 2.92 -1.63 -7.42
N VAL A 25 2.49 -0.88 -6.41
CA VAL A 25 3.34 0.02 -5.64
C VAL A 25 3.02 -0.15 -4.16
N ILE A 26 4.01 0.00 -3.30
CA ILE A 26 3.84 -0.06 -1.84
C ILE A 26 4.00 1.36 -1.31
N MET A 27 3.00 1.81 -0.56
CA MET A 27 2.92 3.18 -0.04
C MET A 27 2.52 3.16 1.41
N GLY A 28 3.21 3.94 2.24
CA GLY A 28 2.86 4.07 3.64
C GLY A 28 3.93 4.82 4.40
N GLU A 29 3.73 4.93 5.71
CA GLU A 29 4.67 5.58 6.60
C GLU A 29 5.88 4.68 6.80
N GLU A 30 7.07 5.19 6.49
CA GLU A 30 8.35 4.52 6.76
C GLU A 30 8.54 3.16 6.05
N VAL A 31 7.75 2.85 5.02
CA VAL A 31 7.82 1.59 4.27
C VAL A 31 9.05 1.50 3.36
N ALA A 32 9.64 2.62 2.96
CA ALA A 32 10.78 2.66 2.05
C ALA A 32 12.11 2.58 2.82
N GLN A 33 12.76 3.72 3.10
CA GLN A 33 14.15 3.72 3.57
C GLN A 33 14.30 3.17 4.99
N TYR A 34 13.26 3.26 5.81
CA TYR A 34 13.25 2.70 7.16
C TYR A 34 12.89 1.20 7.17
N ASN A 35 12.53 0.61 6.02
CA ASN A 35 12.17 -0.80 5.87
C ASN A 35 10.89 -1.23 6.62
N GLY A 36 10.01 -0.28 6.94
CA GLY A 36 8.79 -0.50 7.72
C GLY A 36 9.06 -0.69 9.21
N ALA A 37 8.05 -0.37 10.04
CA ALA A 37 8.13 -0.49 11.50
C ALA A 37 8.39 -1.94 11.96
N TYR A 38 7.79 -2.91 11.25
CA TYR A 38 7.90 -4.34 11.55
C TYR A 38 8.87 -5.11 10.64
N LYS A 39 9.62 -4.42 9.77
CA LYS A 39 10.54 -5.02 8.80
C LYS A 39 9.86 -5.95 7.80
N VAL A 40 8.62 -5.63 7.42
CA VAL A 40 7.88 -6.34 6.37
C VAL A 40 8.41 -5.97 4.99
N THR A 41 8.72 -4.69 4.76
CA THR A 41 9.22 -4.19 3.47
C THR A 41 10.75 -4.16 3.37
N GLU A 42 11.44 -4.85 4.28
CA GLU A 42 12.90 -4.85 4.37
C GLU A 42 13.58 -5.28 3.06
N GLY A 43 14.44 -4.41 2.53
CA GLY A 43 15.21 -4.62 1.30
C GLY A 43 14.41 -4.38 0.01
N LEU A 44 13.10 -4.12 0.08
CA LEU A 44 12.29 -3.88 -1.11
C LEU A 44 12.63 -2.53 -1.77
N TRP A 45 12.95 -1.50 -0.98
CA TRP A 45 13.33 -0.19 -1.55
C TRP A 45 14.65 -0.27 -2.31
N ASP A 46 15.65 -0.98 -1.78
CA ASP A 46 16.93 -1.18 -2.47
C ASP A 46 16.75 -1.93 -3.80
N LYS A 47 15.81 -2.88 -3.84
CA LYS A 47 15.51 -3.68 -5.04
C LYS A 47 14.68 -2.93 -6.09
N TRP A 48 13.63 -2.23 -5.67
CA TRP A 48 12.61 -1.68 -6.58
C TRP A 48 12.63 -0.16 -6.72
N GLY A 49 13.33 0.55 -5.83
CA GLY A 49 13.52 1.98 -5.86
C GLY A 49 12.29 2.81 -5.52
N CYS A 50 12.49 4.13 -5.54
CA CYS A 50 11.53 5.14 -5.10
C CYS A 50 10.26 5.28 -5.96
N LYS A 51 10.18 4.61 -7.11
CA LYS A 51 8.95 4.58 -7.93
C LYS A 51 7.98 3.48 -7.52
N ARG A 52 8.47 2.46 -6.80
CA ARG A 52 7.70 1.27 -6.45
C ARG A 52 7.46 1.18 -4.94
N ILE A 53 8.40 1.65 -4.13
CA ILE A 53 8.28 1.70 -2.67
C ILE A 53 8.40 3.16 -2.23
N VAL A 54 7.33 3.72 -1.67
CA VAL A 54 7.19 5.17 -1.47
C VAL A 54 6.80 5.47 -0.03
N ASP A 55 7.62 6.28 0.65
CA ASP A 55 7.26 6.85 1.95
C ASP A 55 6.20 7.95 1.77
N THR A 56 5.19 7.93 2.63
CA THR A 56 4.13 8.93 2.67
C THR A 56 4.27 9.86 3.87
N PRO A 57 3.73 11.09 3.82
CA PRO A 57 3.58 11.92 5.02
C PRO A 57 2.73 11.22 6.08
N ILE A 58 2.90 11.61 7.34
CA ILE A 58 2.05 11.16 8.46
C ILE A 58 0.69 11.85 8.33
N SER A 59 -0.19 11.25 7.53
CA SER A 59 -1.52 11.72 7.22
C SER A 59 -2.32 10.58 6.58
N GLU A 60 -2.91 9.74 7.41
CA GLU A 60 -3.58 8.51 6.99
C GLU A 60 -4.70 8.79 6.00
N ALA A 61 -5.55 9.79 6.28
CA ALA A 61 -6.57 10.21 5.32
C ALA A 61 -5.93 10.72 4.00
N GLY A 62 -4.84 11.48 4.09
CA GLY A 62 -4.17 12.04 2.92
C GLY A 62 -3.63 10.96 2.00
N PHE A 63 -2.82 10.04 2.54
CA PHE A 63 -2.18 9.03 1.71
C PHE A 63 -3.13 7.90 1.28
N ILE A 64 -4.14 7.56 2.09
CA ILE A 64 -5.19 6.62 1.67
C ILE A 64 -6.01 7.23 0.52
N GLY A 65 -6.39 8.51 0.62
CA GLY A 65 -7.07 9.23 -0.46
C GLY A 65 -6.23 9.28 -1.76
N MET A 66 -4.93 9.53 -1.63
CA MET A 66 -3.99 9.45 -2.75
C MET A 66 -3.95 8.06 -3.38
N GLY A 67 -3.88 7.00 -2.56
CA GLY A 67 -3.90 5.61 -3.04
C GLY A 67 -5.18 5.27 -3.81
N ILE A 68 -6.33 5.71 -3.31
CA ILE A 68 -7.61 5.57 -4.02
C ILE A 68 -7.57 6.32 -5.36
N GLY A 69 -7.10 7.57 -5.40
CA GLY A 69 -6.95 8.31 -6.66
C GLY A 69 -6.02 7.59 -7.65
N ALA A 70 -4.90 7.04 -7.17
CA ALA A 70 -3.98 6.26 -7.98
C ALA A 70 -4.62 4.98 -8.55
N SER A 71 -5.49 4.31 -7.79
CA SER A 71 -6.20 3.11 -8.27
C SER A 71 -7.16 3.44 -9.41
N MET A 72 -7.81 4.60 -9.37
CA MET A 72 -8.66 5.08 -10.47
C MET A 72 -7.85 5.30 -11.76
N LEU A 73 -6.57 5.66 -11.64
CA LEU A 73 -5.66 5.84 -12.78
C LEU A 73 -4.98 4.52 -13.22
N GLY A 74 -5.35 3.39 -12.62
CA GLY A 74 -4.87 2.06 -13.00
C GLY A 74 -3.60 1.60 -12.29
N ILE A 75 -3.11 2.33 -11.28
CA ILE A 75 -2.07 1.85 -10.36
C ILE A 75 -2.70 0.85 -9.37
N ARG A 76 -1.91 -0.06 -8.81
CA ARG A 76 -2.36 -1.08 -7.84
C ARG A 76 -1.64 -0.87 -6.51
N PRO A 77 -2.02 0.16 -5.74
CA PRO A 77 -1.31 0.49 -4.53
C PRO A 77 -1.65 -0.49 -3.39
N VAL A 78 -0.60 -0.98 -2.72
CA VAL A 78 -0.68 -1.69 -1.45
C VAL A 78 -0.34 -0.69 -0.36
N MET A 79 -1.37 -0.30 0.39
CA MET A 79 -1.26 0.74 1.42
C MET A 79 -0.89 0.12 2.78
N GLU A 80 0.13 0.65 3.45
CA GLU A 80 0.48 0.31 4.82
C GLU A 80 0.11 1.45 5.78
N LEU A 81 -0.64 1.10 6.83
CA LEU A 81 -0.81 1.91 8.03
C LEU A 81 0.12 1.35 9.09
N MET A 82 0.88 2.20 9.78
CA MET A 82 1.87 1.75 10.78
C MET A 82 1.24 0.88 11.87
N PHE A 83 0.07 1.28 12.37
CA PHE A 83 -0.74 0.49 13.29
C PHE A 83 -2.18 0.43 12.81
N TRP A 84 -2.83 -0.70 13.08
CA TRP A 84 -4.24 -0.87 12.74
C TRP A 84 -5.12 0.25 13.32
N SER A 85 -4.92 0.67 14.58
CA SER A 85 -5.72 1.72 15.23
C SER A 85 -5.80 3.03 14.45
N PHE A 86 -4.80 3.35 13.62
CA PHE A 86 -4.76 4.57 12.82
C PHE A 86 -5.67 4.52 11.58
N HIS A 87 -6.27 3.37 11.28
CA HIS A 87 -7.33 3.28 10.27
C HIS A 87 -8.49 4.26 10.55
N SER A 88 -8.70 4.61 11.83
CA SER A 88 -9.76 5.52 12.26
C SER A 88 -9.56 6.95 11.75
N VAL A 89 -8.30 7.36 11.53
CA VAL A 89 -7.97 8.69 10.98
C VAL A 89 -8.33 8.77 9.48
N ALA A 90 -8.22 7.65 8.76
CA ALA A 90 -8.57 7.54 7.34
C ALA A 90 -10.01 7.05 7.08
N PHE A 91 -10.87 7.00 8.11
CA PHE A 91 -12.13 6.27 8.02
C PHE A 91 -13.06 6.77 6.90
N ASP A 92 -13.14 8.09 6.69
CA ASP A 92 -13.93 8.68 5.61
C ASP A 92 -13.42 8.25 4.22
N GLN A 93 -12.11 8.20 4.02
CA GLN A 93 -11.51 7.74 2.77
C GLN A 93 -11.78 6.25 2.53
N LEU A 94 -11.74 5.42 3.58
CA LEU A 94 -12.01 3.99 3.47
C LEU A 94 -13.48 3.71 3.16
N VAL A 95 -14.41 4.33 3.90
CA VAL A 95 -15.83 3.98 3.86
C VAL A 95 -16.58 4.74 2.77
N ASN A 96 -16.39 6.07 2.68
CA ASN A 96 -17.17 6.88 1.76
C ASN A 96 -16.55 6.98 0.37
N ASN A 97 -15.23 6.74 0.24
CA ASN A 97 -14.54 6.81 -1.04
C ASN A 97 -14.18 5.42 -1.57
N ALA A 98 -13.22 4.71 -0.96
CA ALA A 98 -12.71 3.43 -1.47
C ALA A 98 -13.81 2.38 -1.67
N ALA A 99 -14.71 2.22 -0.70
CA ALA A 99 -15.79 1.23 -0.79
C ALA A 99 -16.86 1.58 -1.84
N CYS A 100 -17.03 2.87 -2.17
CA CYS A 100 -18.16 3.36 -2.96
C CYS A 100 -17.78 3.78 -4.39
N VAL A 101 -16.51 4.09 -4.66
CA VAL A 101 -16.07 4.72 -5.93
C VAL A 101 -16.52 3.92 -7.16
N ARG A 102 -16.38 2.59 -7.13
CA ARG A 102 -16.75 1.75 -8.26
C ARG A 102 -18.25 1.77 -8.54
N TYR A 103 -19.07 1.78 -7.48
CA TYR A 103 -20.53 1.88 -7.62
C TYR A 103 -20.95 3.27 -8.10
N MET A 104 -20.45 4.32 -7.45
CA MET A 104 -20.79 5.72 -7.76
C MET A 104 -20.36 6.14 -9.16
N SER A 105 -19.26 5.60 -9.67
CA SER A 105 -18.78 5.86 -11.04
C SER A 105 -19.47 5.00 -12.11
N GLY A 106 -20.44 4.16 -11.75
CA GLY A 106 -21.07 3.24 -12.70
C GLY A 106 -20.12 2.18 -13.25
N GLY A 107 -19.08 1.81 -12.49
CA GLY A 107 -18.06 0.83 -12.87
C GLY A 107 -16.92 1.39 -13.73
N LEU A 108 -16.85 2.71 -13.94
CA LEU A 108 -15.79 3.34 -14.72
C LEU A 108 -14.46 3.45 -13.95
N CYS A 109 -14.52 3.61 -12.62
CA CYS A 109 -13.35 3.65 -11.75
C CYS A 109 -13.26 2.35 -10.93
N ASN A 110 -12.02 1.90 -10.67
CA ASN A 110 -11.73 0.76 -9.80
C ASN A 110 -11.59 1.18 -8.34
#